data_AF-A0A9Q0HXC6-F1
#
_entry.id   AF-A0A9Q0HXC6-F1
#
_cell.length_a   1.000
_cell.length_b   1.000
_cell.length_c   1.000
_cell.angle_alpha   90.00
_cell.angle_beta   90.00
_cell.angle_gamma   90.00
#
_symmetry.space_group_name_H-M   'P 1'
#
loop_
_entity.id
_entity.type
_entity.pdbx_description
1 polymer ?
#
loop_
_entity_poly.entity_id
_entity_poly.type
_entity_poly.pdbx_seq_one_letter_code
_entity_poly.pdbx_strand_id
1 'polypeptide(L)'
;MKSLTLLVLTHIFLLAFASSAQGYAYDFFYFVQQRPFDFGIHGLWPNYNNGSYPANCDPNNPFAISQIQDLVSSLRANWTSLSCPSSDSSSFWQHEWDKHGTCSETVLNQHGYFQAALNLKSKTGLLSCLKSAGISPNGGSYTSTNVEAAIKTCIGHTPYVECNKDASSRYQLYQVYTCHLSLFVVELSLDPCSQWHSVHVCYRARLSHRSLLSLSPQPRTPTEHAPPLSFSVTSSSPKRHHFSVKFLGYPIPFNFPN
;
A
#
# COMPACT_ATOMS: atom_id res chain seq x y z
N MET A 1 -10.99 43.54 -16.57
CA MET A 1 -11.97 42.98 -15.61
C MET A 1 -12.10 41.45 -15.67
N LYS A 2 -12.10 40.79 -16.85
CA LYS A 2 -12.21 39.31 -16.95
C LYS A 2 -11.04 38.51 -16.33
N SER A 3 -9.82 39.06 -16.37
CA SER A 3 -8.61 38.40 -15.83
C SER A 3 -8.61 38.32 -14.29
N LEU A 4 -9.13 39.36 -13.62
CA LEU A 4 -9.17 39.41 -12.16
C LEU A 4 -10.20 38.42 -11.60
N THR A 5 -11.36 38.28 -12.26
CA THR A 5 -12.38 37.29 -11.88
C THR A 5 -11.89 35.85 -12.03
N LEU A 6 -11.13 35.55 -13.09
CA LEU A 6 -10.55 34.21 -13.30
C LEU A 6 -9.44 33.89 -12.28
N LEU A 7 -8.61 34.88 -11.93
CA LEU A 7 -7.60 34.74 -10.87
C LEU A 7 -8.24 34.52 -9.50
N VAL A 8 -9.32 35.25 -9.20
CA VAL A 8 -10.07 35.10 -7.95
C VAL A 8 -10.75 33.75 -7.88
N LEU A 9 -11.38 33.27 -8.96
CA LEU A 9 -12.01 31.95 -8.99
C LEU A 9 -10.98 30.81 -8.85
N THR A 10 -9.83 30.91 -9.52
CA THR A 10 -8.76 29.91 -9.38
C THR A 10 -8.12 29.95 -8.00
N HIS A 11 -7.95 31.13 -7.38
CA HIS A 11 -7.49 31.25 -5.99
C HIS A 11 -8.51 30.71 -4.99
N ILE A 12 -9.81 30.95 -5.19
CA ILE A 12 -10.87 30.38 -4.34
C ILE A 12 -10.88 28.86 -4.48
N PHE A 13 -10.72 28.32 -5.69
CA PHE A 13 -10.65 26.88 -5.93
C PHE A 13 -9.41 26.27 -5.27
N LEU A 14 -8.24 26.91 -5.40
CA LEU A 14 -6.99 26.49 -4.74
C LEU A 14 -7.07 26.58 -3.21
N LEU A 15 -7.71 27.62 -2.66
CA LEU A 15 -7.91 27.78 -1.22
C LEU A 15 -8.90 26.75 -0.67
N ALA A 16 -9.97 26.43 -1.40
CA ALA A 16 -10.89 25.34 -1.06
C ALA A 16 -10.17 23.98 -1.11
N PHE A 17 -9.32 23.75 -2.11
CA PHE A 17 -8.51 22.54 -2.24
C PHE A 17 -7.46 22.40 -1.12
N ALA A 18 -6.82 23.51 -0.73
CA ALA A 18 -5.84 23.53 0.36
C ALA A 18 -6.51 23.32 1.72
N SER A 19 -7.70 23.91 1.95
CA SER A 19 -8.45 23.73 3.19
C SER A 19 -9.07 22.33 3.32
N SER A 20 -9.38 21.63 2.22
CA SER A 20 -9.74 20.20 2.26
C SER A 20 -8.53 19.26 2.43
N ALA A 21 -7.35 19.64 1.89
CA ALA A 21 -6.13 18.83 2.03
C ALA A 21 -5.58 18.82 3.48
N GLN A 22 -5.87 19.84 4.28
CA GLN A 22 -5.55 19.89 5.71
C GLN A 22 -6.51 19.10 6.62
N GLY A 23 -7.58 18.51 6.06
CA GLY A 23 -8.68 17.92 6.84
C GLY A 23 -8.65 16.40 7.01
N TYR A 24 -7.79 15.67 6.30
CA TYR A 24 -7.73 14.21 6.41
C TYR A 24 -6.74 13.77 7.49
N ALA A 25 -7.20 12.94 8.42
CA ALA A 25 -6.39 12.48 9.55
C ALA A 25 -5.27 11.50 9.14
N TYR A 26 -5.35 10.90 7.96
CA TYR A 26 -4.45 9.86 7.46
C TYR A 26 -4.26 9.97 5.94
N ASP A 27 -3.25 9.27 5.43
CA ASP A 27 -3.09 8.93 4.00
C ASP A 27 -3.28 7.41 3.83
N PHE A 28 -3.26 6.91 2.59
CA PHE A 28 -3.43 5.49 2.33
C PHE A 28 -2.13 4.82 1.87
N PHE A 29 -1.79 3.71 2.54
CA PHE A 29 -0.87 2.71 2.03
C PHE A 29 -1.60 1.70 1.17
N TYR A 30 -1.30 1.73 -0.12
CA TYR A 30 -1.76 0.75 -1.07
C TYR A 30 -0.60 -0.16 -1.44
N PHE A 31 -0.81 -1.46 -1.33
CA PHE A 31 0.23 -2.41 -1.71
C PHE A 31 -0.35 -3.67 -2.35
N VAL A 32 0.47 -4.18 -3.26
CA VAL A 32 0.14 -5.32 -4.10
C VAL A 32 1.17 -6.41 -3.89
N GLN A 33 0.71 -7.64 -3.97
CA GLN A 33 1.51 -8.83 -3.77
C GLN A 33 1.70 -9.57 -5.09
N GLN A 34 2.91 -10.07 -5.32
CA GLN A 34 3.20 -10.85 -6.51
C GLN A 34 2.33 -12.12 -6.57
N ARG A 35 1.75 -12.37 -7.75
CA ARG A 35 0.92 -13.54 -8.08
C ARG A 35 1.56 -14.31 -9.24
N PRO A 36 1.08 -15.52 -9.56
CA PRO A 36 1.59 -16.32 -10.67
C PRO A 36 1.63 -15.62 -12.03
N PHE A 37 0.73 -14.68 -12.31
CA PHE A 37 0.64 -14.06 -13.66
C PHE A 37 0.50 -12.53 -13.64
N ASP A 38 0.38 -11.91 -12.45
CA ASP A 38 0.26 -10.47 -12.26
C ASP A 38 0.60 -10.10 -10.79
N PHE A 39 0.22 -8.91 -10.34
CA PHE A 39 0.16 -8.51 -8.94
C PHE A 39 -1.29 -8.44 -8.46
N GLY A 40 -1.61 -9.08 -7.35
CA GLY A 40 -2.92 -8.96 -6.71
C GLY A 40 -2.90 -7.87 -5.65
N ILE A 41 -4.03 -7.19 -5.44
CA ILE A 41 -4.21 -6.28 -4.30
C ILE A 41 -4.04 -7.10 -3.03
N HIS A 42 -3.29 -6.55 -2.09
CA HIS A 42 -3.26 -7.06 -0.72
C HIS A 42 -4.10 -6.17 0.19
N GLY A 43 -3.87 -4.85 0.17
CA GLY A 43 -4.50 -3.94 1.10
C GLY A 43 -4.53 -2.48 0.65
N LEU A 44 -5.51 -1.73 1.16
CA LEU A 44 -5.61 -0.28 1.11
C LEU A 44 -5.77 0.23 2.55
N TRP A 45 -4.71 0.74 3.16
CA TRP A 45 -4.66 0.94 4.61
C TRP A 45 -4.52 2.41 4.98
N PRO A 46 -5.47 3.00 5.71
CA PRO A 46 -5.26 4.29 6.38
C PRO A 46 -3.99 4.23 7.24
N ASN A 47 -3.12 5.23 7.10
CA ASN A 47 -1.86 5.31 7.83
C ASN A 47 -1.58 6.76 8.24
N TYR A 48 -1.13 6.94 9.48
CA TYR A 48 -0.75 8.25 10.00
C TYR A 48 0.67 8.63 9.57
N ASN A 49 0.94 9.94 9.53
CA ASN A 49 2.25 10.49 9.15
C ASN A 49 3.40 10.11 10.11
N ASN A 50 3.08 9.70 11.33
CA ASN A 50 4.05 9.22 12.32
C ASN A 50 4.43 7.73 12.11
N GLY A 51 3.81 7.05 11.13
CA GLY A 51 4.06 5.64 10.83
C GLY A 51 3.21 4.64 11.61
N SER A 52 2.34 5.08 12.53
CA SER A 52 1.29 4.23 13.10
C SER A 52 0.07 4.19 12.16
N TYR A 53 -0.86 3.27 12.42
CA TYR A 53 -2.10 3.13 11.64
C TYR A 53 -3.28 2.88 12.59
N PRO A 54 -4.49 3.40 12.26
CA PRO A 54 -5.71 3.01 12.95
C PRO A 54 -6.15 1.60 12.53
N ALA A 55 -6.82 0.87 13.42
CA ALA A 55 -7.34 -0.46 13.14
C ALA A 55 -8.63 -0.76 13.92
N ASN A 56 -9.52 -1.57 13.34
CA ASN A 56 -10.80 -2.02 13.92
C ASN A 56 -11.65 -0.86 14.45
N CYS A 57 -11.88 0.15 13.61
CA CYS A 57 -12.39 1.45 14.06
C CYS A 57 -13.90 1.50 14.29
N ASP A 58 -14.69 0.66 13.60
CA ASP A 58 -16.14 0.57 13.84
C ASP A 58 -16.62 -0.88 13.84
N PRO A 59 -16.79 -1.50 15.03
CA PRO A 59 -17.36 -2.85 15.13
C PRO A 59 -18.85 -2.90 14.77
N ASN A 60 -19.55 -1.76 14.63
CA ASN A 60 -20.97 -1.71 14.28
C ASN A 60 -21.22 -1.61 12.77
N ASN A 61 -20.16 -1.49 11.97
CA ASN A 61 -20.25 -1.48 10.51
C ASN A 61 -19.46 -2.66 9.89
N PRO A 62 -19.85 -3.91 10.21
CA PRO A 62 -19.16 -5.09 9.72
C PRO A 62 -19.30 -5.24 8.20
N PHE A 63 -18.36 -5.94 7.59
CA PHE A 63 -18.38 -6.25 6.17
C PHE A 63 -19.70 -6.89 5.73
N ALA A 64 -20.33 -6.28 4.71
CA ALA A 64 -21.54 -6.78 4.08
C ALA A 64 -21.32 -6.98 2.59
N ILE A 65 -21.20 -8.23 2.13
CA ILE A 65 -20.96 -8.55 0.71
C ILE A 65 -22.01 -7.95 -0.24
N SER A 66 -23.25 -7.77 0.24
CA SER A 66 -24.33 -7.13 -0.51
C SER A 66 -24.03 -5.69 -0.92
N GLN A 67 -23.18 -4.98 -0.18
CA GLN A 67 -22.79 -3.60 -0.51
C GLN A 67 -21.76 -3.50 -1.64
N ILE A 68 -21.18 -4.62 -2.07
CA ILE A 68 -20.12 -4.67 -3.10
C ILE A 68 -20.42 -5.67 -4.21
N GLN A 69 -21.69 -6.07 -4.37
CA GLN A 69 -22.07 -7.19 -5.22
C GLN A 69 -21.66 -6.99 -6.69
N ASP A 70 -21.67 -5.75 -7.16
CA ASP A 70 -21.21 -5.31 -8.48
C ASP A 70 -19.68 -5.41 -8.66
N LEU A 71 -18.92 -5.34 -7.55
CA LEU A 71 -17.45 -5.40 -7.55
C LEU A 71 -16.90 -6.81 -7.39
N VAL A 72 -17.72 -7.79 -6.97
CA VAL A 72 -17.27 -9.15 -6.61
C VAL A 72 -16.47 -9.83 -7.73
N SER A 73 -16.90 -9.72 -8.99
CA SER A 73 -16.17 -10.32 -10.12
C SER A 73 -14.77 -9.73 -10.28
N SER A 74 -14.66 -8.40 -10.20
CA SER A 74 -13.39 -7.67 -10.22
C SER A 74 -12.52 -8.01 -9.01
N LEU A 75 -13.08 -8.11 -7.81
CA LEU A 75 -12.35 -8.50 -6.61
C LEU A 75 -11.82 -9.94 -6.69
N ARG A 76 -12.58 -10.87 -7.26
CA ARG A 76 -12.10 -12.25 -7.51
C ARG A 76 -10.98 -12.33 -8.55
N ALA A 77 -10.89 -11.37 -9.47
CA ALA A 77 -9.77 -11.32 -10.41
C ALA A 77 -8.52 -10.67 -9.78
N ASN A 78 -8.73 -9.70 -8.89
CA ASN A 78 -7.70 -8.73 -8.54
C ASN A 78 -7.27 -8.73 -7.07
N TRP A 79 -8.10 -9.22 -6.14
CA TRP A 79 -7.90 -9.13 -4.69
C TRP A 79 -8.21 -10.48 -4.00
N THR A 80 -7.72 -11.59 -4.54
CA THR A 80 -8.01 -12.92 -3.98
C THR A 80 -7.12 -13.29 -2.80
N SER A 81 -7.58 -14.16 -1.91
CA SER A 81 -6.71 -14.77 -0.91
C SER A 81 -5.69 -15.73 -1.56
N LEU A 82 -4.48 -15.80 -1.00
CA LEU A 82 -3.49 -16.86 -1.31
C LEU A 82 -3.45 -17.97 -0.26
N SER A 83 -4.34 -17.91 0.74
CA SER A 83 -4.40 -18.92 1.79
C SER A 83 -4.74 -20.30 1.22
N CYS A 84 -4.19 -21.33 1.86
CA CYS A 84 -4.54 -22.72 1.61
C CYS A 84 -5.37 -23.27 2.80
N PRO A 85 -6.51 -23.96 2.56
CA PRO A 85 -7.13 -24.24 1.27
C PRO A 85 -7.66 -22.97 0.58
N SER A 86 -7.83 -23.03 -0.74
CA SER A 86 -8.39 -21.93 -1.53
C SER A 86 -9.75 -21.52 -0.95
N SER A 87 -9.92 -20.22 -0.72
CA SER A 87 -11.18 -19.62 -0.28
C SER A 87 -11.79 -18.76 -1.38
N ASP A 88 -13.09 -18.47 -1.26
CA ASP A 88 -13.79 -17.52 -2.13
C ASP A 88 -13.35 -16.06 -1.94
N SER A 89 -12.33 -15.84 -1.10
CA SER A 89 -11.71 -14.57 -0.72
C SER A 89 -12.60 -13.64 0.11
N SER A 90 -13.85 -14.02 0.41
CA SER A 90 -14.79 -13.20 1.17
C SER A 90 -14.29 -12.91 2.58
N SER A 91 -13.73 -13.91 3.26
CA SER A 91 -13.13 -13.74 4.59
C SER A 91 -11.91 -12.81 4.59
N PHE A 92 -11.17 -12.77 3.47
CA PHE A 92 -10.05 -11.85 3.32
C PHE A 92 -10.54 -10.42 3.11
N TRP A 93 -11.56 -10.20 2.26
CA TRP A 93 -12.18 -8.89 2.11
C TRP A 93 -12.82 -8.40 3.41
N GLN A 94 -13.47 -9.30 4.13
CA GLN A 94 -13.99 -9.01 5.46
C GLN A 94 -12.88 -8.54 6.40
N HIS A 95 -11.75 -9.25 6.47
CA HIS A 95 -10.61 -8.84 7.28
C HIS A 95 -10.11 -7.44 6.91
N GLU A 96 -9.90 -7.18 5.62
CA GLU A 96 -9.41 -5.89 5.14
C GLU A 96 -10.41 -4.75 5.43
N TRP A 97 -11.71 -5.00 5.28
CA TRP A 97 -12.73 -4.02 5.65
C TRP A 97 -12.80 -3.80 7.16
N ASP A 98 -13.07 -4.83 7.95
CA ASP A 98 -13.31 -4.74 9.40
C ASP A 98 -12.10 -4.14 10.13
N LYS A 99 -10.88 -4.44 9.66
CA LYS A 99 -9.65 -3.95 10.30
C LYS A 99 -9.20 -2.60 9.75
N HIS A 100 -9.24 -2.37 8.44
CA HIS A 100 -8.65 -1.20 7.80
C HIS A 100 -9.69 -0.28 7.16
N GLY A 101 -10.66 -0.85 6.44
CA GLY A 101 -11.72 -0.11 5.77
C GLY A 101 -12.61 0.72 6.69
N THR A 102 -13.02 0.18 7.86
CA THR A 102 -13.83 0.92 8.85
C THR A 102 -13.13 2.19 9.35
N CYS A 103 -11.79 2.22 9.31
CA CYS A 103 -11.02 3.40 9.70
C CYS A 103 -11.02 4.50 8.63
N SER A 104 -11.61 4.23 7.47
CA SER A 104 -11.75 5.18 6.37
C SER A 104 -13.17 5.71 6.15
N GLU A 105 -14.12 5.39 7.01
CA GLU A 105 -15.55 5.70 6.83
C GLU A 105 -15.88 7.19 6.70
N THR A 106 -15.02 8.06 7.23
CA THR A 106 -15.16 9.51 7.06
C THR A 106 -15.02 9.96 5.60
N VAL A 107 -14.45 9.10 4.73
CA VAL A 107 -14.16 9.44 3.33
C VAL A 107 -14.56 8.33 2.34
N LEU A 108 -14.62 7.07 2.75
CA LEU A 108 -14.99 5.92 1.94
C LEU A 108 -15.93 5.01 2.72
N ASN A 109 -17.12 4.78 2.18
CA ASN A 109 -17.95 3.64 2.61
C ASN A 109 -17.36 2.32 2.08
N GLN A 110 -17.95 1.18 2.45
CA GLN A 110 -17.46 -0.14 2.05
C GLN A 110 -17.29 -0.26 0.52
N HIS A 111 -18.31 0.15 -0.24
CA HIS A 111 -18.23 0.12 -1.70
C HIS A 111 -17.08 0.97 -2.24
N GLY A 112 -16.99 2.23 -1.80
CA GLY A 112 -15.95 3.17 -2.21
C GLY A 112 -14.55 2.68 -1.85
N TYR A 113 -14.37 2.01 -0.72
CA TYR A 113 -13.09 1.43 -0.29
C TYR A 113 -12.59 0.37 -1.28
N PHE A 114 -13.43 -0.61 -1.62
CA PHE A 114 -13.06 -1.65 -2.57
C PHE A 114 -12.92 -1.12 -4.00
N GLN A 115 -13.80 -0.20 -4.41
CA GLN A 115 -13.74 0.46 -5.71
C GLN A 115 -12.44 1.26 -5.88
N ALA A 116 -12.02 2.02 -4.86
CA ALA A 116 -10.79 2.80 -4.89
C ALA A 116 -9.55 1.91 -5.08
N ALA A 117 -9.48 0.78 -4.36
CA ALA A 117 -8.37 -0.16 -4.48
C ALA A 117 -8.30 -0.84 -5.87
N LEU A 118 -9.47 -1.18 -6.44
CA LEU A 118 -9.56 -1.69 -7.82
C LEU A 118 -9.10 -0.65 -8.83
N ASN A 119 -9.52 0.61 -8.67
CA ASN A 119 -9.12 1.71 -9.55
C ASN A 119 -7.62 2.00 -9.43
N LEU A 120 -7.05 1.97 -8.22
CA LEU A 120 -5.61 2.04 -7.99
C LEU A 120 -4.86 0.93 -8.73
N LYS A 121 -5.34 -0.32 -8.68
CA LYS A 121 -4.72 -1.43 -9.42
C LYS A 121 -4.73 -1.19 -10.93
N SER A 122 -5.89 -0.81 -11.47
CA SER A 122 -6.07 -0.56 -12.89
C SER A 122 -5.13 0.56 -13.38
N LYS A 123 -5.00 1.62 -12.58
CA LYS A 123 -4.21 2.81 -12.91
C LYS A 123 -2.70 2.62 -12.76
N THR A 124 -2.25 1.84 -11.77
CA THR A 124 -0.82 1.60 -11.57
C THR A 124 -0.24 0.61 -12.58
N GLY A 125 -0.97 -0.45 -12.94
CA GLY A 125 -0.53 -1.39 -13.98
C GLY A 125 0.89 -1.94 -13.75
N LEU A 126 1.22 -2.33 -12.50
CA LEU A 126 2.59 -2.56 -12.04
C LEU A 126 3.42 -3.51 -12.93
N LEU A 127 2.81 -4.60 -13.41
CA LEU A 127 3.47 -5.52 -14.33
C LEU A 127 3.88 -4.83 -15.65
N SER A 128 3.02 -3.96 -16.18
CA SER A 128 3.30 -3.19 -17.39
C SER A 128 4.46 -2.23 -17.18
N CYS A 129 4.50 -1.56 -16.03
CA CYS A 129 5.63 -0.70 -15.64
C CYS A 129 6.96 -1.46 -15.64
N LEU A 130 6.98 -2.64 -15.01
CA LEU A 130 8.19 -3.48 -14.96
C LEU A 130 8.60 -3.94 -16.36
N LYS A 131 7.66 -4.46 -17.15
CA LYS A 131 7.93 -4.93 -18.52
C LYS A 131 8.46 -3.82 -19.42
N SER A 132 7.92 -2.61 -19.31
CA SER A 132 8.36 -1.43 -20.09
C SER A 132 9.80 -1.02 -19.77
N ALA A 133 10.29 -1.36 -18.58
CA ALA A 133 11.69 -1.17 -18.17
C ALA A 133 12.58 -2.41 -18.43
N GLY A 134 12.09 -3.41 -19.17
CA GLY A 134 12.81 -4.66 -19.45
C GLY A 134 12.87 -5.63 -18.26
N ILE A 135 12.10 -5.39 -17.19
CA ILE A 135 12.00 -6.26 -16.03
C ILE A 135 10.84 -7.22 -16.25
N SER A 136 11.19 -8.46 -16.63
CA SER A 136 10.21 -9.50 -16.88
C SER A 136 10.21 -10.51 -15.74
N PRO A 137 9.04 -11.07 -15.40
CA PRO A 137 8.89 -12.08 -14.36
C PRO A 137 9.30 -13.48 -14.83
N ASN A 138 10.46 -13.57 -15.49
CA ASN A 138 11.05 -14.78 -16.08
C ASN A 138 12.09 -15.44 -15.16
N GLY A 139 12.26 -14.93 -13.94
CA GLY A 139 13.28 -15.39 -13.01
C GLY A 139 14.66 -14.79 -13.17
N GLY A 140 14.80 -13.78 -14.02
CA GLY A 140 15.95 -12.88 -14.03
C GLY A 140 16.21 -12.26 -12.67
N SER A 141 17.47 -11.91 -12.44
CA SER A 141 17.95 -11.27 -11.22
C SER A 141 18.04 -9.77 -11.42
N TYR A 142 17.39 -9.01 -10.55
CA TYR A 142 17.30 -7.55 -10.60
C TYR A 142 17.69 -6.97 -9.23
N THR A 143 18.19 -5.74 -9.21
CA THR A 143 18.40 -5.01 -7.96
C THR A 143 17.10 -4.35 -7.51
N SER A 144 16.92 -4.18 -6.20
CA SER A 144 15.80 -3.39 -5.67
C SER A 144 15.73 -1.99 -6.27
N THR A 145 16.88 -1.34 -6.45
CA THR A 145 16.95 -0.01 -7.05
C THR A 145 16.42 0.03 -8.48
N ASN A 146 16.70 -0.99 -9.30
CA ASN A 146 16.19 -1.03 -10.68
C ASN A 146 14.67 -1.21 -10.71
N VAL A 147 14.14 -2.06 -9.82
CA VAL A 147 12.69 -2.27 -9.68
C VAL A 147 12.00 -1.01 -9.17
N GLU A 148 12.52 -0.40 -8.09
CA GLU A 148 12.01 0.87 -7.57
C GLU A 148 12.03 1.97 -8.62
N ALA A 149 13.11 2.10 -9.39
CA ALA A 149 13.25 3.09 -10.44
C ALA A 149 12.27 2.85 -11.60
N ALA A 150 12.11 1.61 -12.06
CA ALA A 150 11.17 1.27 -13.12
C ALA A 150 9.72 1.65 -12.75
N ILE A 151 9.33 1.30 -11.52
CA ILE A 151 8.01 1.62 -10.99
C ILE A 151 7.88 3.14 -10.85
N LYS A 152 8.86 3.81 -10.25
CA LYS A 152 8.84 5.27 -10.06
C LYS A 152 8.70 6.04 -11.36
N THR A 153 9.42 5.65 -12.42
CA THR A 153 9.31 6.27 -13.73
C THR A 153 7.91 6.12 -14.32
N CYS A 154 7.26 4.99 -14.08
CA CYS A 154 5.93 4.70 -14.58
C CYS A 154 4.82 5.45 -13.82
N ILE A 155 4.87 5.44 -12.49
CA ILE A 155 3.78 5.96 -11.63
C ILE A 155 4.06 7.37 -11.08
N GLY A 156 5.24 7.92 -11.33
CA GLY A 156 5.65 9.28 -10.94
C GLY A 156 6.13 9.43 -9.49
N HIS A 157 6.11 8.37 -8.67
CA HIS A 157 6.47 8.43 -7.26
C HIS A 157 7.20 7.17 -6.79
N THR A 158 7.99 7.31 -5.72
CA THR A 158 8.88 6.24 -5.24
C THR A 158 8.07 5.16 -4.49
N PRO A 159 8.07 3.89 -4.95
CA PRO A 159 7.48 2.81 -4.19
C PRO A 159 8.42 2.34 -3.06
N TYR A 160 7.89 1.52 -2.16
CA TYR A 160 8.71 0.65 -1.33
C TYR A 160 8.58 -0.80 -1.81
N VAL A 161 9.71 -1.48 -1.97
CA VAL A 161 9.77 -2.85 -2.48
C VAL A 161 10.18 -3.78 -1.35
N GLU A 162 9.31 -4.73 -1.03
CA GLU A 162 9.58 -5.79 -0.07
C GLU A 162 9.91 -7.10 -0.80
N CYS A 163 10.89 -7.82 -0.26
CA CYS A 163 11.33 -9.11 -0.77
C CYS A 163 11.18 -10.17 0.32
N ASN A 164 10.87 -11.40 -0.08
CA ASN A 164 10.96 -12.57 0.78
C ASN A 164 11.96 -13.58 0.20
N LYS A 165 12.07 -14.77 0.81
CA LYS A 165 12.87 -15.87 0.29
C LYS A 165 12.00 -16.96 -0.31
N ASP A 166 12.41 -17.50 -1.46
CA ASP A 166 11.82 -18.70 -2.06
C ASP A 166 12.22 -19.97 -1.29
N ALA A 167 11.66 -21.13 -1.67
CA ALA A 167 12.01 -22.43 -1.06
C ALA A 167 13.50 -22.78 -1.19
N SER A 168 14.22 -22.17 -2.13
CA SER A 168 15.67 -22.30 -2.31
C SER A 168 16.46 -21.21 -1.57
N SER A 169 15.84 -20.49 -0.64
CA SER A 169 16.42 -19.39 0.14
C SER A 169 16.92 -18.19 -0.69
N ARG A 170 16.47 -18.04 -1.94
CA ARG A 170 16.82 -16.90 -2.79
C ARG A 170 15.83 -15.78 -2.59
N TYR A 171 16.33 -14.54 -2.60
CA TYR A 171 15.45 -13.38 -2.54
C TYR A 171 14.60 -13.27 -3.80
N GLN A 172 13.31 -13.01 -3.60
CA GLN A 172 12.37 -12.72 -4.66
C GLN A 172 11.50 -11.53 -4.28
N LEU A 173 11.00 -10.82 -5.30
CA LEU A 173 10.01 -9.77 -5.09
C LEU A 173 8.78 -10.37 -4.39
N TYR A 174 8.25 -9.67 -3.39
CA TYR A 174 7.10 -10.15 -2.63
C TYR A 174 5.95 -9.16 -2.68
N GLN A 175 6.17 -7.94 -2.17
CA GLN A 175 5.17 -6.89 -2.14
C GLN A 175 5.74 -5.56 -2.62
N VAL A 176 4.87 -4.74 -3.20
CA VAL A 176 5.18 -3.37 -3.61
C VAL A 176 4.18 -2.44 -2.98
N TYR A 177 4.68 -1.45 -2.26
CA TYR A 177 3.91 -0.45 -1.53
C TYR A 177 4.00 0.90 -2.20
N THR A 178 2.88 1.60 -2.23
CA THR A 178 2.73 2.97 -2.70
C THR A 178 1.87 3.74 -1.70
N CYS A 179 2.08 5.05 -1.65
CA CYS A 179 1.36 5.95 -0.75
C CYS A 179 0.51 6.90 -1.57
N HIS A 180 -0.74 7.08 -1.16
CA HIS A 180 -1.72 7.89 -1.86
C HIS A 180 -2.40 8.83 -0.87
N LEU A 181 -2.55 10.10 -1.24
CA LEU A 181 -3.27 11.05 -0.42
C LEU A 181 -4.74 10.64 -0.30
N SER A 182 -5.34 10.87 0.87
CA SER A 182 -6.77 10.59 1.08
C SER A 182 -7.67 11.24 0.02
N LEU A 183 -7.42 12.51 -0.31
CA LEU A 183 -8.18 13.20 -1.37
C LEU A 183 -8.12 12.47 -2.71
N PHE A 184 -6.93 12.00 -3.11
CA PHE A 184 -6.73 11.30 -4.37
C PHE A 184 -7.44 9.93 -4.39
N VAL A 185 -7.43 9.20 -3.27
CA VAL A 185 -8.13 7.91 -3.15
C VAL A 185 -9.65 8.12 -3.23
N VAL A 186 -10.18 9.19 -2.63
CA VAL A 186 -11.60 9.56 -2.75
C VAL A 186 -11.96 9.94 -4.19
N GLU A 187 -11.13 10.75 -4.86
CA GLU A 187 -11.36 11.06 -6.27
C GLU A 187 -11.37 9.80 -7.13
N LEU A 188 -10.45 8.86 -6.87
CA LEU A 188 -10.41 7.58 -7.57
C LEU A 188 -11.63 6.70 -7.29
N SER A 189 -12.25 6.76 -6.12
CA SER A 189 -13.46 5.98 -5.84
C SER A 189 -14.66 6.50 -6.63
N LEU A 190 -14.71 7.81 -6.89
CA LEU A 190 -15.78 8.47 -7.64
C LEU A 190 -15.58 8.44 -9.15
N ASP A 191 -14.33 8.60 -9.61
CA ASP A 191 -13.96 8.60 -11.03
C ASP A 191 -12.63 7.83 -11.26
N PRO A 192 -12.67 6.66 -11.92
CA PRO A 192 -11.46 5.91 -12.25
C PRO A 192 -10.51 6.65 -13.20
N CYS A 193 -11.00 7.66 -13.94
CA CYS A 193 -10.23 8.45 -14.91
C CYS A 193 -9.54 9.67 -14.29
N SER A 194 -9.61 9.88 -12.97
CA SER A 194 -8.90 10.97 -12.31
C SER A 194 -7.42 10.95 -12.70
N GLN A 195 -6.75 12.10 -12.87
CA GLN A 195 -5.34 12.13 -13.24
C GLN A 195 -4.44 12.08 -12.00
N TRP A 196 -3.14 11.85 -12.17
CA TRP A 196 -2.14 11.88 -11.10
C TRP A 196 -1.88 13.32 -10.64
N HIS A 197 -2.80 13.91 -9.88
CA HIS A 197 -2.65 15.31 -9.46
C HIS A 197 -2.04 15.49 -8.07
N SER A 198 -1.91 14.42 -7.27
CA SER A 198 -1.55 14.55 -5.86
C SER A 198 -0.98 13.26 -5.26
N VAL A 199 0.26 12.92 -5.62
CA VAL A 199 0.98 11.83 -4.93
C VAL A 199 2.10 12.38 -4.08
N HIS A 200 1.98 12.19 -2.76
CA HIS A 200 3.05 12.52 -1.83
C HIS A 200 3.93 11.29 -1.59
N VAL A 201 5.21 11.56 -1.34
CA VAL A 201 6.11 10.56 -0.78
C VAL A 201 5.76 10.44 0.70
N CYS A 202 5.24 9.29 1.14
CA CYS A 202 5.19 8.94 2.57
C CYS A 202 6.63 8.79 3.09
N TYR A 203 7.30 9.90 3.36
CA TYR A 203 8.75 9.96 3.58
C TYR A 203 9.20 9.31 4.90
N ARG A 204 8.28 8.86 5.78
CA ARG A 204 8.63 8.47 7.16
C ARG A 204 8.28 7.05 7.61
N ALA A 205 7.64 6.20 6.80
CA ALA A 205 7.56 4.77 7.13
C ALA A 205 8.88 4.01 6.93
N ARG A 206 9.88 4.64 6.29
CA ARG A 206 11.23 4.08 6.13
C ARG A 206 11.98 3.87 7.46
N LEU A 207 11.52 4.50 8.55
CA LEU A 207 12.19 4.43 9.86
C LEU A 207 11.56 3.43 10.86
N SER A 208 10.30 3.02 10.69
CA SER A 208 9.64 2.12 11.68
C SER A 208 9.74 0.63 11.35
N HIS A 209 9.91 0.24 10.08
CA HIS A 209 10.00 -1.18 9.71
C HIS A 209 11.37 -1.82 10.01
N ARG A 210 12.38 -1.04 10.40
CA ARG A 210 13.69 -1.59 10.81
C ARG A 210 13.69 -2.22 12.21
N SER A 211 12.62 -2.10 12.98
CA SER A 211 12.60 -2.48 14.41
C SER A 211 11.53 -3.50 14.82
N LEU A 212 10.79 -4.11 13.89
CA LEU A 212 9.71 -5.05 14.24
C LEU A 212 10.04 -6.55 14.05
N LEU A 213 11.28 -6.90 13.72
CA LEU A 213 11.76 -8.28 13.72
C LEU A 213 12.80 -8.50 14.83
N SER A 214 12.39 -8.34 16.09
CA SER A 214 13.06 -8.93 17.29
C SER A 214 12.46 -8.33 18.56
N LEU A 215 11.27 -8.73 18.99
CA LEU A 215 10.88 -8.60 20.39
C LEU A 215 10.02 -9.80 20.81
N SER A 216 10.67 -10.76 21.46
CA SER A 216 10.03 -11.75 22.33
C SER A 216 9.66 -11.05 23.66
N PRO A 217 8.54 -11.38 24.32
CA PRO A 217 8.05 -10.62 25.47
C PRO A 217 8.73 -11.06 26.77
N GLN A 218 9.17 -10.10 27.59
CA GLN A 218 9.35 -10.28 29.03
C GLN A 218 8.87 -9.02 29.80
N PRO A 219 8.43 -9.16 31.07
CA PRO A 219 7.52 -8.23 31.74
C PRO A 219 8.23 -7.04 32.38
N ARG A 220 7.48 -5.94 32.53
CA ARG A 220 7.90 -4.69 33.19
C ARG A 220 7.97 -4.83 34.71
N THR A 221 8.99 -4.21 35.31
CA THR A 221 8.90 -3.45 36.57
C THR A 221 9.85 -2.23 36.54
N PRO A 222 9.61 -1.18 37.35
CA PRO A 222 10.19 0.15 37.17
C PRO A 222 11.29 0.47 38.20
N THR A 223 12.36 1.15 37.78
CA THR A 223 12.91 2.42 38.32
C THR A 223 14.39 2.59 37.97
N GLU A 224 14.78 3.87 37.86
CA GLU A 224 16.13 4.43 38.05
C GLU A 224 17.00 4.76 36.83
N HIS A 225 17.51 6.00 36.84
CA HIS A 225 18.29 6.70 35.83
C HIS A 225 19.75 6.21 35.74
N ALA A 226 20.29 6.10 34.52
CA ALA A 226 21.73 6.25 34.21
C ALA A 226 21.94 6.49 32.68
N PRO A 227 23.17 6.82 32.20
CA PRO A 227 23.62 8.11 31.62
C PRO A 227 23.68 8.08 30.06
N PRO A 228 24.12 9.16 29.35
CA PRO A 228 23.92 9.23 27.90
C PRO A 228 24.89 8.29 27.19
N LEU A 229 24.33 7.31 26.46
CA LEU A 229 25.10 6.49 25.53
C LEU A 229 25.28 7.27 24.22
N SER A 230 26.50 7.75 24.01
CA SER A 230 26.99 8.14 22.69
C SER A 230 27.08 6.89 21.81
N PHE A 231 26.27 6.83 20.75
CA PHE A 231 26.41 5.83 19.71
C PHE A 231 26.90 6.48 18.41
N SER A 232 28.13 6.11 18.03
CA SER A 232 28.70 6.35 16.72
C SER A 232 27.85 5.65 15.66
N VAL A 233 27.18 6.43 14.81
CA VAL A 233 26.47 5.93 13.63
C VAL A 233 27.51 5.50 12.61
N THR A 234 27.79 4.20 12.52
CA THR A 234 28.35 3.63 11.29
C THR A 234 27.22 3.52 10.28
N SER A 235 27.19 4.47 9.34
CA SER A 235 26.29 4.45 8.19
C SER A 235 26.63 3.27 7.28
N SER A 236 26.11 2.08 7.58
CA SER A 236 26.10 1.00 6.60
C SER A 236 24.98 1.28 5.60
N SER A 237 25.39 1.72 4.40
CA SER A 237 24.55 1.78 3.21
C SER A 237 23.73 0.49 3.07
N PRO A 238 22.48 0.54 2.58
CA PRO A 238 21.70 -0.68 2.36
C PRO A 238 22.49 -1.57 1.40
N LYS A 239 22.83 -2.78 1.85
CA LYS A 239 23.44 -3.79 0.99
C LYS A 239 22.52 -3.96 -0.22
N ARG A 240 23.06 -3.70 -1.42
CA ARG A 240 22.37 -3.89 -2.69
C ARG A 240 22.06 -5.38 -2.84
N HIS A 241 20.87 -5.79 -2.42
CA HIS A 241 20.43 -7.16 -2.58
C HIS A 241 19.86 -7.35 -3.98
N HIS A 242 20.43 -8.31 -4.71
CA HIS A 242 19.83 -8.83 -5.92
C HIS A 242 18.70 -9.79 -5.53
N PHE A 243 17.56 -9.66 -6.18
CA PHE A 243 16.43 -10.59 -6.04
C PHE A 243 15.88 -10.95 -7.41
N SER A 244 15.22 -12.10 -7.49
CA SER A 244 14.55 -12.49 -8.72
C SER A 244 13.13 -11.95 -8.78
N VAL A 245 12.74 -11.42 -9.94
CA VAL A 245 11.32 -11.19 -10.24
C VAL A 245 10.82 -12.44 -10.95
N LYS A 246 10.00 -13.24 -10.27
CA LYS A 246 9.49 -14.52 -10.77
C LYS A 246 7.99 -14.57 -10.67
N PHE A 247 7.34 -14.86 -11.78
CA PHE A 247 5.99 -15.38 -11.73
C PHE A 247 6.05 -16.81 -11.21
N LEU A 248 5.52 -17.00 -10.00
CA LEU A 248 5.41 -18.29 -9.34
C LEU A 248 4.33 -19.07 -10.10
N GLY A 249 4.71 -19.86 -11.10
CA GLY A 249 3.76 -20.64 -11.91
C GLY A 249 2.92 -21.67 -11.15
N TYR A 250 3.05 -21.77 -9.82
CA TYR A 250 2.28 -22.66 -8.93
C TYR A 250 2.14 -22.03 -7.53
N PRO A 251 1.07 -22.31 -6.78
CA PRO A 251 0.80 -21.67 -5.49
C PRO A 251 1.88 -22.04 -4.47
N ILE A 252 2.48 -21.02 -3.84
CA ILE A 252 3.26 -21.22 -2.62
C ILE A 252 2.26 -21.53 -1.49
N PRO A 253 2.40 -22.64 -0.74
CA PRO A 253 1.64 -22.84 0.47
C PRO A 253 2.10 -21.81 1.50
N PHE A 254 1.27 -20.79 1.74
CA PHE A 254 1.48 -19.81 2.81
C PHE A 254 0.74 -20.29 4.07
N ASN A 255 1.51 -20.71 5.08
CA ASN A 255 1.02 -20.78 6.46
C ASN A 255 1.21 -19.40 7.08
N PHE A 256 0.12 -18.76 7.50
CA PHE A 256 0.19 -17.64 8.43
C PHE A 256 0.48 -18.19 9.84
N PRO A 257 1.39 -17.60 10.61
CA PRO A 257 1.38 -17.80 12.06
C PRO A 257 0.06 -17.22 12.61
N ASN A 258 -0.63 -18.03 13.40
CA ASN A 258 -1.84 -17.67 14.15
C ASN A 258 -1.62 -16.44 15.04
#